data_AF-A0A947DFQ9-F1
#
_entry.id   AF-A0A947DFQ9-F1
#
_cell.length_a   1.000
_cell.length_b   1.000
_cell.length_c   1.000
_cell.angle_alpha   90.00
_cell.angle_beta   90.00
_cell.angle_gamma   90.00
#
_symmetry.space_group_name_H-M   'P 1'
#
loop_
_entity.id
_entity.type
_entity.pdbx_description
1 polymer ?
#
loop_
_entity_poly.entity_id
_entity_poly.type
_entity_poly.pdbx_seq_one_letter_code
_entity_poly.pdbx_strand_id
1 'polypeptide(L)'
;MTTTPHPPSPSPVPDPTTPPVPPPLPKESKFQRFTNSKPVTALKGQGKELWDSVKSPGWIRSVGLMVLGILVYNGTNYQWLGELLSWGGVGLGIYDLWTTKKKIFPGNKDAWISWLGQWIAILVLLILFWQSAHIYTAMARAIFPDQSIIQFGDLGAEAVSKLPLIGWMVASVLKVVAAMLKSMEMTAVGTLAVICYGYIQYAEVAPILLKGDIRIMDRLIDSLSQQQYVNTASNDPKVVKDLAEERNEFYDSYLEDIKNRQLWAYIVDAFVCAIYAPIFVGGYTNVVWNAIRFAFGLNLLDWANIMRVGISLFGFAFVVKRFVKIRREYLLLSGKIIS
;
A
#
# COMPACT_ATOMS: atom_id res chain seq x y z
N MET A 1 26.96 40.93 76.38
CA MET A 1 27.19 39.47 76.34
C MET A 1 27.13 39.07 74.87
N THR A 2 28.29 38.86 74.27
CA THR A 2 28.45 38.68 72.81
C THR A 2 28.83 37.22 72.61
N THR A 3 27.88 36.39 72.17
CA THR A 3 28.12 34.96 71.91
C THR A 3 28.63 34.80 70.49
N THR A 4 29.91 34.46 70.36
CA THR A 4 30.56 34.08 69.11
C THR A 4 30.00 32.75 68.58
N PRO A 5 29.60 32.66 67.30
CA PRO A 5 29.16 31.40 66.70
C PRO A 5 30.35 30.46 66.44
N HIS A 6 30.16 29.18 66.73
CA HIS A 6 31.13 28.13 66.43
C HIS A 6 31.24 27.88 64.92
N PRO A 7 32.44 27.58 64.40
CA PRO A 7 32.63 27.22 63.00
C PRO A 7 31.98 25.86 62.67
N PRO A 8 31.47 25.68 61.44
CA PRO A 8 30.87 24.42 61.01
C PRO A 8 31.92 23.30 60.92
N SER A 9 31.53 22.09 61.34
CA SER A 9 32.37 20.89 61.24
C SER A 9 32.74 20.59 59.78
N PRO A 10 33.98 20.12 59.52
CA PRO A 10 34.41 19.73 58.19
C PRO A 10 33.60 18.53 57.67
N SER A 11 33.21 18.60 56.40
CA SER A 11 32.50 17.52 55.71
C SER A 11 33.36 16.24 55.68
N PRO A 12 32.76 15.06 55.88
CA PRO A 12 33.49 13.80 55.85
C PRO A 12 34.09 13.57 54.46
N VAL A 13 35.36 13.21 54.42
CA VAL A 13 36.07 12.78 53.21
C VAL A 13 35.44 11.45 52.76
N PRO A 14 34.97 11.34 51.50
CA PRO A 14 34.40 10.10 51.01
C PRO A 14 35.48 9.01 50.90
N ASP A 15 35.14 7.83 51.42
CA ASP A 15 35.97 6.64 51.45
C ASP A 15 36.32 6.19 50.01
N PRO A 16 37.61 6.02 49.65
CA PRO A 16 38.03 5.72 48.27
C PRO A 16 37.79 4.27 47.82
N THR A 17 36.86 3.54 48.46
CA THR A 17 36.61 2.11 48.20
C THR A 17 35.28 1.83 47.53
N THR A 18 34.51 2.83 47.11
CA THR A 18 33.27 2.58 46.36
C THR A 18 33.57 2.46 44.88
N PRO A 19 33.40 1.27 44.23
CA PRO A 19 33.58 1.16 42.80
C PRO A 19 32.63 2.12 42.07
N PRO A 20 33.06 2.75 40.96
CA PRO A 20 32.23 3.68 40.22
C PRO A 20 30.93 2.96 39.84
N VAL A 21 29.80 3.55 40.25
CA VAL A 21 28.46 3.07 39.89
C VAL A 21 28.42 3.05 38.35
N PRO A 22 28.21 1.89 37.71
CA PRO A 22 28.15 1.84 36.25
C PRO A 22 27.03 2.77 35.78
N PRO A 23 27.22 3.50 34.67
CA PRO A 23 26.20 4.38 34.14
C PRO A 23 24.91 3.57 33.93
N PRO A 24 23.73 4.14 34.25
CA PRO A 24 22.47 3.44 34.06
C PRO A 24 22.38 3.01 32.60
N LEU A 25 22.22 1.70 32.38
CA LEU A 25 21.95 1.16 31.04
C LEU A 25 20.78 1.94 30.44
N PRO A 26 20.85 2.36 29.16
CA PRO A 26 19.73 3.01 28.51
C PRO A 26 18.48 2.14 28.71
N LYS A 27 17.38 2.75 29.14
CA LYS A 27 16.11 2.05 29.36
C LYS A 27 15.80 1.26 28.08
N GLU A 28 15.88 -0.07 28.16
CA GLU A 28 15.49 -0.96 27.06
C GLU A 28 14.14 -0.48 26.55
N SER A 29 14.10 -0.07 25.29
CA SER A 29 12.85 0.30 24.65
C SER A 29 11.93 -0.93 24.69
N LYS A 30 10.60 -0.72 24.76
CA LYS A 30 9.62 -1.83 24.71
C LYS A 30 9.84 -2.75 23.50
N PHE A 31 10.51 -2.23 22.47
CA PHE A 31 10.90 -2.91 21.25
C PHE A 31 12.04 -3.94 21.46
N GLN A 32 13.09 -3.60 22.20
CA GLN A 32 14.21 -4.51 22.50
C GLN A 32 13.81 -5.76 23.31
N ARG A 33 12.77 -5.66 24.15
CA ARG A 33 12.21 -6.82 24.85
C ARG A 33 11.47 -7.79 23.91
N PHE A 34 10.91 -7.31 22.81
CA PHE A 34 10.14 -8.12 21.86
C PHE A 34 11.04 -8.87 20.88
N THR A 35 12.17 -8.28 20.47
CA THR A 35 13.18 -8.90 19.59
C THR A 35 13.87 -10.12 20.19
N ASN A 36 14.00 -10.18 21.53
CA ASN A 36 14.77 -11.23 22.20
C ASN A 36 14.00 -12.55 22.38
N SER A 37 12.74 -12.64 21.97
CA SER A 37 11.92 -13.86 22.09
C SER A 37 11.76 -14.63 20.76
N LYS A 38 12.71 -15.57 20.52
CA LYS A 38 12.72 -16.74 19.61
C LYS A 38 12.82 -16.52 18.07
N PRO A 39 13.71 -17.27 17.37
CA PRO A 39 13.81 -17.24 15.91
C PRO A 39 12.86 -18.22 15.22
N VAL A 40 12.19 -17.77 14.16
CA VAL A 40 11.22 -18.55 13.35
C VAL A 40 11.88 -19.06 12.06
N THR A 41 12.43 -20.29 12.10
CA THR A 41 13.10 -20.95 10.97
C THR A 41 12.17 -21.52 9.89
N ALA A 42 10.84 -21.40 10.02
CA ALA A 42 9.86 -22.08 9.15
C ALA A 42 9.50 -21.34 7.83
N LEU A 43 10.06 -20.16 7.55
CA LEU A 43 9.46 -19.22 6.57
C LEU A 43 10.05 -19.23 5.14
N LYS A 44 11.20 -19.86 4.87
CA LYS A 44 11.81 -19.85 3.53
C LYS A 44 11.04 -20.67 2.47
N GLY A 45 10.19 -21.62 2.87
CA GLY A 45 9.45 -22.49 1.94
C GLY A 45 8.21 -21.86 1.29
N GLN A 46 7.54 -20.93 1.98
CA GLN A 46 6.18 -20.50 1.60
C GLN A 46 6.13 -19.53 0.41
N GLY A 47 7.15 -18.69 0.21
CA GLY A 47 7.20 -17.78 -0.95
C GLY A 47 7.37 -18.51 -2.27
N LYS A 48 8.08 -19.64 -2.25
CA LYS A 48 8.33 -20.48 -3.42
C LYS A 48 7.06 -21.19 -3.88
N GLU A 49 6.28 -21.80 -2.96
CA GLU A 49 5.01 -22.45 -3.31
C GLU A 49 3.98 -21.48 -3.93
N LEU A 50 3.87 -20.27 -3.39
CA LEU A 50 2.91 -19.28 -3.89
C LEU A 50 3.33 -18.77 -5.27
N TRP A 51 4.62 -18.52 -5.47
CA TRP A 51 5.20 -18.19 -6.77
C TRP A 51 5.05 -19.33 -7.79
N ASP A 52 5.24 -20.58 -7.38
CA ASP A 52 5.05 -21.75 -8.23
C ASP A 52 3.57 -21.97 -8.58
N SER A 53 2.64 -21.59 -7.70
CA SER A 53 1.19 -21.59 -8.01
C SER A 53 0.81 -20.52 -9.04
N VAL A 54 1.44 -19.33 -8.96
CA VAL A 54 1.29 -18.23 -9.93
C VAL A 54 2.01 -18.55 -11.24
N LYS A 55 3.04 -19.41 -11.24
CA LYS A 55 3.64 -19.92 -12.48
C LYS A 55 2.82 -21.01 -13.17
N SER A 56 1.72 -21.48 -12.58
CA SER A 56 0.96 -22.55 -13.23
C SER A 56 0.42 -22.06 -14.58
N PRO A 57 0.69 -22.79 -15.68
CA PRO A 57 0.42 -22.32 -17.05
C PRO A 57 -1.08 -22.20 -17.39
N GLY A 58 -1.98 -22.61 -16.50
CA GLY A 58 -3.43 -22.59 -16.73
C GLY A 58 -4.00 -21.17 -16.84
N TRP A 59 -3.90 -20.38 -15.77
CA TRP A 59 -4.49 -19.03 -15.77
C TRP A 59 -3.86 -18.12 -16.84
N ILE A 60 -2.58 -18.32 -17.16
CA ILE A 60 -1.87 -17.65 -18.25
C ILE A 60 -2.55 -17.94 -19.59
N ARG A 61 -2.98 -19.18 -19.85
CA ARG A 61 -3.73 -19.56 -21.05
C ARG A 61 -5.13 -18.96 -21.06
N SER A 62 -5.83 -18.97 -19.93
CA SER A 62 -7.17 -18.38 -19.80
C SER A 62 -7.14 -16.87 -20.09
N VAL A 63 -6.25 -16.13 -19.42
CA VAL A 63 -6.05 -14.69 -19.63
C VAL A 63 -5.57 -14.43 -21.06
N GLY A 64 -4.64 -15.25 -21.57
CA GLY A 64 -4.18 -15.17 -22.95
C GLY A 64 -5.31 -15.30 -23.98
N LEU A 65 -6.21 -16.27 -23.80
CA LEU A 65 -7.38 -16.45 -24.68
C LEU A 65 -8.37 -15.27 -24.56
N MET A 66 -8.62 -14.78 -23.34
CA MET A 66 -9.48 -13.61 -23.13
C MET A 66 -8.96 -12.39 -23.85
N VAL A 67 -7.66 -12.10 -23.69
CA VAL A 67 -7.06 -10.92 -24.31
C VAL A 67 -6.97 -11.07 -25.83
N LEU A 68 -6.64 -12.28 -26.32
CA LEU A 68 -6.71 -12.57 -27.75
C LEU A 68 -8.12 -12.35 -28.30
N GLY A 69 -9.14 -12.77 -27.56
CA GLY A 69 -10.54 -12.53 -27.90
C GLY A 69 -10.88 -11.04 -28.01
N ILE A 70 -10.48 -10.23 -27.02
CA ILE A 70 -10.67 -8.77 -27.03
C ILE A 70 -9.94 -8.13 -28.22
N LEU A 71 -8.74 -8.59 -28.55
CA LEU A 71 -7.97 -8.07 -29.68
C LEU A 71 -8.59 -8.45 -31.03
N VAL A 72 -9.06 -9.69 -31.20
CA VAL A 72 -9.76 -10.12 -32.41
C VAL A 72 -11.08 -9.37 -32.56
N TYR A 73 -11.80 -9.16 -31.46
CA TYR A 73 -13.06 -8.43 -31.43
C TYR A 73 -12.91 -6.98 -31.90
N ASN A 74 -11.88 -6.28 -31.40
CA ASN A 74 -11.66 -4.86 -31.70
C ASN A 74 -10.82 -4.61 -32.96
N GLY A 75 -9.98 -5.57 -33.36
CA GLY A 75 -8.98 -5.39 -34.42
C GLY A 75 -9.29 -6.06 -35.75
N THR A 76 -10.38 -6.82 -35.86
CA THR A 76 -10.73 -7.54 -37.09
C THR A 76 -12.23 -7.45 -37.38
N ASN A 77 -12.61 -7.79 -38.62
CA ASN A 77 -14.04 -7.93 -39.00
C ASN A 77 -14.69 -9.20 -38.41
N TYR A 78 -13.96 -10.01 -37.62
CA TYR A 78 -14.42 -11.28 -37.07
C TYR A 78 -14.82 -11.15 -35.59
N GLN A 79 -15.76 -10.25 -35.30
CA GLN A 79 -16.23 -10.00 -33.92
C GLN A 79 -16.71 -11.28 -33.22
N TRP A 80 -17.45 -12.14 -33.92
CA TRP A 80 -17.95 -13.42 -33.38
C TRP A 80 -16.81 -14.34 -32.91
N LEU A 81 -15.66 -14.33 -33.59
CA LEU A 81 -14.49 -15.12 -33.22
C LEU A 81 -13.82 -14.53 -31.97
N GLY A 82 -13.78 -13.19 -31.88
CA GLY A 82 -13.29 -12.49 -30.69
C GLY A 82 -14.14 -12.78 -29.45
N GLU A 83 -15.46 -12.82 -29.60
CA GLU A 83 -16.37 -13.22 -28.52
C GLU A 83 -16.16 -14.69 -28.13
N LEU A 84 -16.09 -15.60 -29.10
CA LEU A 84 -15.89 -17.03 -28.85
C LEU A 84 -14.56 -17.31 -28.13
N LEU A 85 -13.48 -16.63 -28.52
CA LEU A 85 -12.19 -16.71 -27.84
C LEU A 85 -12.24 -16.10 -26.43
N SER A 86 -12.96 -14.99 -26.26
CA SER A 86 -13.15 -14.37 -24.94
C SER A 86 -13.87 -15.32 -23.98
N TRP A 87 -15.00 -15.89 -24.43
CA TRP A 87 -15.78 -16.88 -23.67
C TRP A 87 -15.01 -18.19 -23.45
N GLY A 88 -14.23 -18.64 -24.43
CA GLY A 88 -13.31 -19.77 -24.28
C GLY A 88 -12.27 -19.52 -23.19
N GLY A 89 -11.73 -18.30 -23.11
CA GLY A 89 -10.85 -17.86 -22.04
C GLY A 89 -11.52 -17.88 -20.66
N VAL A 90 -12.77 -17.42 -20.57
CA VAL A 90 -13.60 -17.52 -19.35
C VAL A 90 -13.79 -18.99 -18.94
N GLY A 91 -14.19 -19.85 -19.87
CA GLY A 91 -14.39 -21.27 -19.63
C GLY A 91 -13.13 -21.98 -19.13
N LEU A 92 -11.98 -21.71 -19.76
CA LEU A 92 -10.67 -22.20 -19.30
C LEU A 92 -10.31 -21.67 -17.91
N GLY A 93 -10.61 -20.41 -17.62
CA GLY A 93 -10.36 -19.81 -16.30
C GLY A 93 -11.17 -20.47 -15.21
N ILE A 94 -12.46 -20.75 -15.47
CA ILE A 94 -13.33 -21.49 -14.55
C ILE A 94 -12.83 -22.92 -14.36
N TYR A 95 -12.42 -23.59 -15.44
CA TYR A 95 -11.85 -24.93 -15.38
C TYR A 95 -10.55 -24.96 -14.55
N ASP A 96 -9.65 -23.99 -14.75
CA ASP A 96 -8.41 -23.88 -14.01
C ASP A 96 -8.65 -23.54 -12.53
N LEU A 97 -9.60 -22.66 -12.23
CA LEU A 97 -10.05 -22.42 -10.85
C LEU A 97 -10.55 -23.70 -10.19
N TRP A 98 -11.32 -24.51 -10.92
CA TRP A 98 -11.85 -25.78 -10.43
C TRP A 98 -10.77 -26.85 -10.24
N THR A 99 -9.82 -26.98 -11.16
CA THR A 99 -8.70 -27.92 -11.01
C THR A 99 -7.75 -27.47 -9.91
N THR A 100 -7.51 -26.17 -9.75
CA THR A 100 -6.75 -25.57 -8.64
C THR A 100 -7.40 -25.87 -7.31
N LYS A 101 -8.74 -25.74 -7.21
CA LYS A 101 -9.51 -26.16 -6.03
C LYS A 101 -9.23 -27.62 -5.67
N LYS A 102 -9.30 -28.53 -6.66
CA LYS A 102 -9.09 -29.97 -6.43
C LYS A 102 -7.64 -30.31 -6.04
N LYS A 103 -6.66 -29.63 -6.64
CA LYS A 103 -5.23 -29.93 -6.44
C LYS A 103 -4.66 -29.30 -5.16
N ILE A 104 -4.94 -28.02 -4.92
CA ILE A 104 -4.34 -27.24 -3.83
C ILE A 104 -5.19 -27.31 -2.56
N PHE A 105 -6.52 -27.49 -2.68
CA PHE A 105 -7.44 -27.46 -1.57
C PHE A 105 -8.32 -28.72 -1.49
N PRO A 106 -7.74 -29.94 -1.45
CA PRO A 106 -8.53 -31.17 -1.36
C PRO A 106 -9.34 -31.18 -0.06
N GLY A 107 -10.67 -31.19 -0.18
CA GLY A 107 -11.60 -31.25 0.95
C GLY A 107 -11.79 -29.95 1.75
N ASN A 108 -10.94 -28.92 1.54
CA ASN A 108 -11.00 -27.68 2.32
C ASN A 108 -11.63 -26.52 1.52
N LYS A 109 -12.97 -26.50 1.49
CA LYS A 109 -13.74 -25.49 0.74
C LYS A 109 -13.48 -24.06 1.25
N ASP A 110 -13.32 -23.90 2.56
CA ASP A 110 -13.19 -22.58 3.18
C ASP A 110 -11.84 -21.94 2.84
N ALA A 111 -10.74 -22.71 2.86
CA ALA A 111 -9.44 -22.22 2.42
C ALA A 111 -9.44 -21.76 0.95
N TRP A 112 -10.18 -22.47 0.07
CA TRP A 112 -10.33 -22.07 -1.33
C TRP A 112 -11.14 -20.77 -1.48
N ILE A 113 -12.23 -20.61 -0.72
CA ILE A 113 -13.03 -19.37 -0.70
C ILE A 113 -12.18 -18.19 -0.22
N SER A 114 -11.42 -18.35 0.86
CA SER A 114 -10.52 -17.29 1.34
C SER A 114 -9.39 -16.97 0.35
N TRP A 115 -8.88 -17.97 -0.38
CA TRP A 115 -7.90 -17.72 -1.46
C TRP A 115 -8.50 -16.90 -2.60
N LEU A 116 -9.70 -17.25 -3.07
CA LEU A 116 -10.41 -16.50 -4.10
C LEU A 116 -10.73 -15.07 -3.62
N GLY A 117 -11.15 -14.93 -2.36
CA GLY A 117 -11.42 -13.65 -1.71
C GLY A 117 -10.22 -12.70 -1.70
N GLN A 118 -8.99 -13.23 -1.60
CA GLN A 118 -7.77 -12.41 -1.70
C GLN A 118 -7.61 -11.81 -3.10
N TRP A 119 -7.81 -12.61 -4.15
CA TRP A 119 -7.72 -12.12 -5.53
C TRP A 119 -8.79 -11.09 -5.85
N ILE A 120 -10.03 -11.33 -5.39
CA ILE A 120 -11.11 -10.35 -5.52
C ILE A 120 -10.75 -9.05 -4.81
N ALA A 121 -10.22 -9.12 -3.58
CA ALA A 121 -9.79 -7.93 -2.86
C ALA A 121 -8.66 -7.18 -3.56
N ILE A 122 -7.67 -7.87 -4.14
CA ILE A 122 -6.60 -7.24 -4.94
C ILE A 122 -7.18 -6.54 -6.17
N LEU A 123 -8.10 -7.19 -6.89
CA LEU A 123 -8.76 -6.61 -8.05
C LEU A 123 -9.54 -5.34 -7.67
N VAL A 124 -10.29 -5.40 -6.57
CA VAL A 124 -11.01 -4.22 -6.04
C VAL A 124 -10.02 -3.12 -5.67
N LEU A 125 -8.90 -3.40 -4.98
CA LEU A 125 -7.88 -2.40 -4.66
C LEU A 125 -7.30 -1.74 -5.91
N LEU A 126 -7.04 -2.49 -6.98
CA LEU A 126 -6.58 -1.94 -8.25
C LEU A 126 -7.60 -0.99 -8.88
N ILE A 127 -8.89 -1.36 -8.86
CA ILE A 127 -9.97 -0.51 -9.35
C ILE A 127 -10.12 0.75 -8.50
N LEU A 128 -10.01 0.63 -7.17
CA LEU A 128 -10.09 1.78 -6.27
C LEU A 128 -8.92 2.74 -6.46
N PHE A 129 -7.69 2.21 -6.50
CA PHE A 129 -6.49 2.99 -6.80
C PHE A 129 -6.64 3.72 -8.13
N TRP A 130 -7.13 3.02 -9.16
CA TRP A 130 -7.40 3.58 -10.47
C TRP A 130 -8.34 4.79 -10.40
N GLN A 131 -9.52 4.61 -9.79
CA GLN A 131 -10.56 5.64 -9.68
C GLN A 131 -10.09 6.90 -8.95
N SER A 132 -9.32 6.73 -7.89
CA SER A 132 -8.74 7.83 -7.12
C SER A 132 -7.59 8.51 -7.85
N ALA A 133 -6.74 7.74 -8.55
CA ALA A 133 -5.65 8.31 -9.33
C ALA A 133 -6.16 9.28 -10.42
N HIS A 134 -7.34 9.04 -10.99
CA HIS A 134 -8.03 10.01 -11.87
C HIS A 134 -8.37 11.34 -11.20
N ILE A 135 -8.68 11.35 -9.89
CA ILE A 135 -8.94 12.62 -9.15
C ILE A 135 -7.64 13.42 -9.06
N TYR A 136 -6.53 12.74 -8.79
CA TYR A 136 -5.22 13.38 -8.67
C TYR A 136 -4.66 13.86 -10.01
N THR A 137 -4.90 13.15 -11.11
CA THR A 137 -4.55 13.66 -12.44
C THR A 137 -5.44 14.83 -12.85
N ALA A 138 -6.73 14.81 -12.52
CA ALA A 138 -7.63 15.94 -12.73
C ALA A 138 -7.18 17.18 -11.93
N MET A 139 -6.80 17.00 -10.66
CA MET A 139 -6.18 18.04 -9.84
C MET A 139 -4.95 18.64 -10.52
N ALA A 140 -4.00 17.80 -10.92
CA ALA A 140 -2.75 18.27 -11.53
C ALA A 140 -3.01 19.11 -12.80
N ARG A 141 -4.00 18.73 -13.61
CA ARG A 141 -4.39 19.48 -14.81
C ARG A 141 -5.10 20.78 -14.49
N ALA A 142 -5.92 20.81 -13.44
CA ALA A 142 -6.57 22.03 -12.99
C ALA A 142 -5.55 23.06 -12.45
N ILE A 143 -4.49 22.60 -11.78
CA ILE A 143 -3.40 23.48 -11.28
C ILE A 143 -2.46 23.90 -12.43
N PHE A 144 -2.18 23.00 -13.38
CA PHE A 144 -1.24 23.23 -14.49
C PHE A 144 -1.89 22.94 -15.85
N PRO A 145 -2.76 23.83 -16.36
CA PRO A 145 -3.56 23.58 -17.56
C PRO A 145 -2.73 23.55 -18.85
N ASP A 146 -1.59 24.24 -18.90
CA ASP A 146 -0.76 24.36 -20.10
C ASP A 146 0.12 23.12 -20.38
N GLN A 147 0.02 22.08 -19.55
CA GLN A 147 0.84 20.88 -19.68
C GLN A 147 0.29 19.95 -20.78
N SER A 148 1.17 19.55 -21.70
CA SER A 148 0.83 18.57 -22.72
C SER A 148 0.53 17.20 -22.09
N ILE A 149 -0.54 16.56 -22.55
CA ILE A 149 -0.84 15.16 -22.20
C ILE A 149 0.29 14.28 -22.74
N ILE A 150 0.86 13.45 -21.88
CA ILE A 150 1.88 12.49 -22.28
C ILE A 150 1.21 11.45 -23.17
N GLN A 151 1.66 11.35 -24.41
CA GLN A 151 1.26 10.27 -25.28
C GLN A 151 2.07 9.02 -24.91
N PHE A 152 1.54 8.27 -23.94
CA PHE A 152 1.93 6.88 -23.77
C PHE A 152 1.45 6.17 -25.03
N GLY A 153 2.34 5.94 -26.00
CA GLY A 153 2.08 4.99 -27.09
C GLY A 153 1.82 3.59 -26.52
N ASP A 154 2.03 2.54 -27.29
CA ASP A 154 1.79 1.18 -26.79
C ASP A 154 2.84 0.68 -25.76
N LEU A 155 3.57 1.57 -25.07
CA LEU A 155 4.63 1.27 -24.08
C LEU A 155 5.69 0.28 -24.62
N GLY A 156 5.97 0.34 -25.92
CA GLY A 156 6.89 -0.59 -26.58
C GLY A 156 6.29 -1.97 -26.85
N ALA A 157 4.97 -2.18 -26.72
CA ALA A 157 4.31 -3.45 -27.04
C ALA A 157 4.64 -3.94 -28.46
N GLU A 158 4.80 -3.03 -29.42
CA GLU A 158 5.19 -3.36 -30.80
C GLU A 158 6.60 -3.93 -30.92
N ALA A 159 7.52 -3.54 -30.04
CA ALA A 159 8.86 -4.11 -30.00
C ALA A 159 8.83 -5.53 -29.43
N VAL A 160 7.96 -5.78 -28.44
CA VAL A 160 7.88 -7.06 -27.72
C VAL A 160 6.97 -8.07 -28.45
N SER A 161 6.01 -7.61 -29.25
CA SER A 161 5.09 -8.47 -30.02
C SER A 161 5.78 -9.30 -31.10
N LYS A 162 7.02 -8.94 -31.47
CA LYS A 162 7.86 -9.68 -32.41
C LYS A 162 8.47 -10.96 -31.81
N LEU A 163 8.43 -11.11 -30.48
CA LEU A 163 8.90 -12.30 -29.77
C LEU A 163 7.81 -13.39 -29.76
N PRO A 164 8.18 -14.69 -29.71
CA PRO A 164 7.22 -15.80 -29.65
C PRO A 164 6.29 -15.68 -28.43
N LEU A 165 5.13 -16.37 -28.42
CA LEU A 165 4.04 -16.38 -27.41
C LEU A 165 4.16 -15.43 -26.19
N ILE A 166 5.20 -15.56 -25.36
CA ILE A 166 5.52 -14.67 -24.23
C ILE A 166 5.56 -13.19 -24.68
N GLY A 167 6.18 -12.89 -25.82
CA GLY A 167 6.24 -11.56 -26.40
C GLY A 167 4.86 -10.95 -26.65
N TRP A 168 3.98 -11.76 -27.23
CA TRP A 168 2.59 -11.39 -27.50
C TRP A 168 1.78 -11.15 -26.23
N MET A 169 2.01 -11.97 -25.19
CA MET A 169 1.37 -11.80 -23.89
C MET A 169 1.83 -10.51 -23.21
N VAL A 170 3.14 -10.25 -23.20
CA VAL A 170 3.71 -9.01 -22.64
C VAL A 170 3.20 -7.80 -23.41
N ALA A 171 3.20 -7.86 -24.75
CA ALA A 171 2.66 -6.80 -25.60
C ALA A 171 1.19 -6.49 -25.29
N SER A 172 0.39 -7.53 -25.06
CA SER A 172 -1.02 -7.37 -24.70
C SER A 172 -1.21 -6.72 -23.34
N VAL A 173 -0.44 -7.13 -22.33
CA VAL A 173 -0.43 -6.47 -21.01
C VAL A 173 0.00 -5.02 -21.14
N LEU A 174 1.06 -4.74 -21.91
CA LEU A 174 1.54 -3.38 -22.17
C LEU A 174 0.47 -2.52 -22.85
N LYS A 175 -0.31 -3.08 -23.79
CA LYS A 175 -1.45 -2.38 -24.40
C LYS A 175 -2.58 -2.09 -23.40
N VAL A 176 -2.89 -3.02 -22.50
CA VAL A 176 -3.87 -2.78 -21.43
C VAL A 176 -3.38 -1.69 -20.50
N VAL A 177 -2.12 -1.74 -20.07
CA VAL A 177 -1.50 -0.71 -19.23
C VAL A 177 -1.45 0.64 -19.96
N ALA A 178 -1.10 0.66 -21.25
CA ALA A 178 -1.11 1.86 -22.08
C ALA A 178 -2.52 2.46 -22.20
N ALA A 179 -3.53 1.64 -22.46
CA ALA A 179 -4.93 2.06 -22.53
C ALA A 179 -5.42 2.61 -21.19
N MET A 180 -5.05 1.96 -20.09
CA MET A 180 -5.24 2.47 -18.74
C MET A 180 -4.62 3.86 -18.63
N LEU A 181 -3.30 4.00 -18.76
CA LEU A 181 -2.58 5.29 -18.62
C LEU A 181 -3.15 6.39 -19.53
N LYS A 182 -3.52 6.04 -20.77
CA LYS A 182 -4.15 6.96 -21.72
C LYS A 182 -5.49 7.46 -21.21
N SER A 183 -6.31 6.60 -20.60
CA SER A 183 -7.60 7.03 -20.06
C SER A 183 -7.46 8.00 -18.89
N MET A 184 -6.33 8.01 -18.16
CA MET A 184 -6.05 8.99 -17.10
C MET A 184 -5.65 10.38 -17.60
N GLU A 185 -5.45 10.53 -18.92
CA GLU A 185 -5.00 11.77 -19.56
C GLU A 185 -3.78 12.37 -18.82
N MET A 186 -2.82 11.51 -18.49
CA MET A 186 -1.70 11.85 -17.62
C MET A 186 -0.77 12.89 -18.26
N THR A 187 -0.46 13.93 -17.50
CA THR A 187 0.62 14.89 -17.78
C THR A 187 1.84 14.56 -16.91
N ALA A 188 3.00 15.19 -17.14
CA ALA A 188 4.18 14.98 -16.29
C ALA A 188 3.89 15.30 -14.81
N VAL A 189 3.16 16.39 -14.57
CA VAL A 189 2.69 16.76 -13.23
C VAL A 189 1.60 15.81 -12.72
N GLY A 190 0.73 15.31 -13.61
CA GLY A 190 -0.24 14.27 -13.28
C GLY A 190 0.43 12.99 -12.76
N THR A 191 1.55 12.57 -13.36
CA THR A 191 2.36 11.45 -12.86
C THR A 191 2.86 11.71 -11.45
N LEU A 192 3.41 12.90 -11.19
CA LEU A 192 3.87 13.27 -9.85
C LEU A 192 2.72 13.25 -8.84
N ALA A 193 1.54 13.76 -9.22
CA ALA A 193 0.35 13.73 -8.38
C ALA A 193 -0.11 12.31 -8.04
N VAL A 194 -0.05 11.37 -8.99
CA VAL A 194 -0.37 9.94 -8.76
C VAL A 194 0.67 9.28 -7.84
N ILE A 195 1.95 9.63 -7.97
CA ILE A 195 3.00 9.16 -7.06
C ILE A 195 2.73 9.68 -5.63
N CYS A 196 2.43 10.97 -5.49
CA CYS A 196 2.05 11.57 -4.20
C CYS A 196 0.82 10.88 -3.61
N TYR A 197 -0.20 10.60 -4.42
CA TYR A 197 -1.36 9.81 -4.01
C TYR A 197 -0.97 8.42 -3.49
N GLY A 198 -0.07 7.72 -4.19
CA GLY A 198 0.46 6.43 -3.73
C GLY A 198 1.12 6.51 -2.34
N TYR A 199 1.86 7.58 -2.06
CA TYR A 199 2.43 7.82 -0.73
C TYR A 199 1.37 8.12 0.33
N ILE A 200 0.36 8.91 0.00
CA ILE A 200 -0.78 9.21 0.90
C ILE A 200 -1.51 7.90 1.24
N GLN A 201 -1.88 7.11 0.24
CA GLN A 201 -2.55 5.82 0.43
C GLN A 201 -1.71 4.84 1.22
N TYR A 202 -0.40 4.79 0.97
CA TYR A 202 0.50 3.99 1.78
C TYR A 202 0.47 4.41 3.26
N ALA A 203 0.54 5.71 3.56
CA ALA A 203 0.44 6.21 4.92
C ALA A 203 -0.92 5.89 5.59
N GLU A 204 -2.01 5.90 4.82
CA GLU A 204 -3.34 5.50 5.32
C GLU A 204 -3.43 4.02 5.69
N VAL A 205 -2.84 3.14 4.88
CA VAL A 205 -2.98 1.69 5.07
C VAL A 205 -1.85 1.06 5.88
N ALA A 206 -0.70 1.71 6.01
CA ALA A 206 0.46 1.17 6.73
C ALA A 206 0.13 0.72 8.17
N PRO A 207 -0.59 1.51 9.00
CA PRO A 207 -0.98 1.04 10.33
C PRO A 207 -1.89 -0.20 10.33
N ILE A 208 -2.73 -0.36 9.29
CA ILE A 208 -3.62 -1.52 9.13
C ILE A 208 -2.80 -2.76 8.78
N LEU A 209 -1.86 -2.63 7.85
CA LEU A 209 -0.97 -3.71 7.44
C LEU A 209 -0.09 -4.18 8.60
N LEU A 210 0.54 -3.24 9.32
CA LEU A 210 1.43 -3.56 10.45
C LEU A 210 0.67 -4.26 11.59
N LYS A 211 -0.52 -3.79 11.96
CA LYS A 211 -1.30 -4.40 13.06
C LYS A 211 -1.99 -5.70 12.66
N GLY A 212 -2.28 -5.87 11.38
CA GLY A 212 -3.12 -6.96 10.90
C GLY A 212 -2.36 -8.23 10.54
N ASP A 213 -1.06 -8.14 10.22
CA ASP A 213 -0.22 -9.29 9.88
C ASP A 213 1.01 -9.34 10.79
N ILE A 214 0.99 -10.28 11.75
CA ILE A 214 2.11 -10.55 12.67
C ILE A 214 3.41 -10.77 11.89
N ARG A 215 3.35 -11.41 10.72
CA ARG A 215 4.56 -11.70 9.92
C ARG A 215 5.19 -10.43 9.35
N ILE A 216 4.39 -9.41 9.05
CA ILE A 216 4.92 -8.12 8.59
C ILE A 216 5.60 -7.43 9.76
N MET A 217 4.99 -7.45 10.94
CA MET A 217 5.58 -6.90 12.15
C MET A 217 6.89 -7.62 12.51
N ASP A 218 6.90 -8.96 12.52
CA ASP A 218 8.09 -9.76 12.81
C ASP A 218 9.23 -9.46 11.82
N ARG A 219 8.93 -9.40 10.51
CA ARG A 219 9.94 -9.05 9.50
C ARG A 219 10.46 -7.63 9.65
N LEU A 220 9.60 -6.69 10.03
CA LEU A 220 10.01 -5.32 10.30
C LEU A 220 10.93 -5.29 11.52
N ILE A 221 10.57 -6.00 12.59
CA ILE A 221 11.37 -6.18 13.79
C ILE A 221 12.74 -6.79 13.44
N ASP A 222 12.77 -7.88 12.68
CA ASP A 222 14.00 -8.51 12.22
C ASP A 222 14.86 -7.53 11.42
N SER A 223 14.25 -6.80 10.48
CA SER A 223 14.94 -5.83 9.62
C SER A 223 15.53 -4.68 10.44
N LEU A 224 14.80 -4.19 11.44
CA LEU A 224 15.26 -3.13 12.33
C LEU A 224 16.34 -3.63 13.29
N SER A 225 16.25 -4.85 13.81
CA SER A 225 17.28 -5.45 14.66
C SER A 225 18.62 -5.66 13.95
N GLN A 226 18.59 -5.80 12.62
CA GLN A 226 19.78 -5.93 11.78
C GLN A 226 20.39 -4.58 11.41
N GLN A 227 19.71 -3.46 11.67
CA GLN A 227 20.29 -2.15 11.41
C GLN A 227 21.40 -1.86 12.41
N GLN A 228 22.60 -1.66 11.88
CA GLN A 228 23.72 -1.20 12.67
C GLN A 228 23.55 0.29 12.94
N TYR A 229 23.39 0.62 14.22
CA TYR A 229 23.47 2.00 14.70
C TYR A 229 24.82 2.60 14.29
N VAL A 230 24.79 3.82 13.77
CA VAL A 230 26.02 4.57 13.52
C VAL A 230 26.53 5.05 14.85
N ASN A 231 27.65 4.50 15.30
CA ASN A 231 28.41 5.04 16.40
C ASN A 231 29.28 6.17 15.88
N THR A 232 29.16 7.36 16.48
CA THR A 232 30.03 8.50 16.18
C THR A 232 31.11 8.61 17.25
N ALA A 233 32.32 8.98 16.84
CA ALA A 233 33.42 9.24 17.75
C ALA A 233 33.26 10.61 18.40
N SER A 234 33.86 10.80 19.58
CA SER A 234 33.86 12.10 20.29
C SER A 234 34.42 13.24 19.43
N ASN A 235 35.30 12.93 18.50
CA ASN A 235 36.03 13.90 17.67
C ASN A 235 35.39 14.14 16.31
N ASP A 236 34.26 13.48 16.00
CA ASP A 236 33.58 13.66 14.72
C ASP A 236 32.97 15.08 14.61
N PRO A 237 32.93 15.65 13.38
CA PRO A 237 32.28 16.94 13.14
C PRO A 237 30.82 16.93 13.59
N LYS A 238 30.33 18.05 14.12
CA LYS A 238 28.95 18.18 14.62
C LYS A 238 27.90 17.71 13.60
N VAL A 239 28.05 18.08 12.33
CA VAL A 239 27.14 17.67 11.25
C VAL A 239 27.06 16.15 11.07
N VAL A 240 28.18 15.44 11.27
CA VAL A 240 28.23 13.97 11.18
C VAL A 240 27.50 13.33 12.36
N LYS A 241 27.57 13.94 13.54
CA LYS A 241 26.83 13.51 14.73
C LYS A 241 25.33 13.72 14.57
N ASP A 242 24.92 14.91 14.12
CA ASP A 242 23.51 15.24 13.90
C ASP A 242 22.88 14.28 12.87
N LEU A 243 23.59 13.98 11.76
CA LEU A 243 23.13 13.03 10.74
C LEU A 243 23.08 11.58 11.25
N ALA A 244 24.00 11.18 12.13
CA ALA A 244 24.01 9.84 12.70
C ALA A 244 22.86 9.65 13.69
N GLU A 245 22.60 10.65 14.54
CA GLU A 245 21.45 10.67 15.44
C GLU A 245 20.13 10.61 14.66
N GLU A 246 19.95 11.47 13.65
CA GLU A 246 18.75 11.48 12.82
C GLU A 246 18.54 10.14 12.09
N ARG A 247 19.62 9.54 11.55
CA ARG A 247 19.55 8.21 10.92
C ARG A 247 19.10 7.14 11.92
N ASN A 248 19.67 7.16 13.13
CA ASN A 248 19.41 6.15 14.15
C ASN A 248 17.98 6.27 14.71
N GLU A 249 17.43 7.48 14.80
CA GLU A 249 16.07 7.75 15.30
C GLU A 249 14.99 7.63 14.22
N PHE A 250 15.34 7.73 12.94
CA PHE A 250 14.40 7.83 11.82
C PHE A 250 13.30 6.76 11.84
N TYR A 251 13.67 5.49 12.03
CA TYR A 251 12.71 4.37 11.98
C TYR A 251 11.81 4.32 13.22
N ASP A 252 12.35 4.61 14.39
CA ASP A 252 11.60 4.64 15.64
C ASP A 252 10.58 5.80 15.61
N SER A 253 11.03 7.01 15.23
CA SER A 253 10.15 8.16 15.02
C SER A 253 9.07 7.87 13.97
N TYR A 254 9.43 7.21 12.86
CA TYR A 254 8.47 6.83 11.83
C TYR A 254 7.35 5.92 12.37
N LEU A 255 7.69 4.95 13.23
CA LEU A 255 6.73 4.01 13.81
C LEU A 255 5.90 4.61 14.93
N GLU A 256 6.49 5.45 15.78
CA GLU A 256 5.78 6.15 16.86
C GLU A 256 4.68 7.07 16.31
N ASP A 257 4.99 7.82 15.25
CA ASP A 257 4.07 8.77 14.63
C ASP A 257 3.19 8.18 13.53
N ILE A 258 3.20 6.87 13.32
CA ILE A 258 2.50 6.26 12.18
C ILE A 258 0.99 6.54 12.18
N LYS A 259 0.37 6.68 13.37
CA LYS A 259 -1.05 7.06 13.50
C LYS A 259 -1.29 8.52 13.15
N ASN A 260 -0.39 9.41 13.56
CA ASN A 260 -0.48 10.84 13.23
C ASN A 260 -0.32 11.03 11.72
N ARG A 261 0.61 10.32 11.09
CA ARG A 261 0.79 10.30 9.64
C ARG A 261 -0.44 9.79 8.89
N GLN A 262 -1.09 8.73 9.40
CA GLN A 262 -2.36 8.24 8.86
C GLN A 262 -3.46 9.31 8.93
N LEU A 263 -3.58 10.04 10.06
CA LEU A 263 -4.56 11.11 10.19
C LEU A 263 -4.27 12.24 9.19
N TRP A 264 -3.02 12.67 9.06
CA TRP A 264 -2.62 13.69 8.09
C TRP A 264 -2.89 13.26 6.65
N ALA A 265 -2.64 11.99 6.31
CA ALA A 265 -2.95 11.45 5.00
C ALA A 265 -4.45 11.55 4.69
N TYR A 266 -5.31 11.16 5.64
CA TYR A 266 -6.77 11.33 5.49
C TYR A 266 -7.19 12.79 5.35
N ILE A 267 -6.57 13.71 6.10
CA ILE A 267 -6.88 15.15 6.00
C ILE A 267 -6.51 15.67 4.61
N VAL A 268 -5.32 15.34 4.12
CA VAL A 268 -4.85 15.75 2.79
C VAL A 268 -5.72 15.14 1.70
N ASP A 269 -6.03 13.84 1.77
CA ASP A 269 -6.87 13.19 0.76
C ASP A 269 -8.29 13.75 0.77
N ALA A 270 -8.86 14.02 1.96
CA ALA A 270 -10.18 14.64 2.10
C ALA A 270 -10.20 16.06 1.52
N PHE A 271 -9.13 16.83 1.69
CA PHE A 271 -9.01 18.16 1.11
C PHE A 271 -8.94 18.12 -0.42
N VAL A 272 -8.11 17.23 -0.98
CA VAL A 272 -8.02 17.03 -2.44
C VAL A 272 -9.38 16.58 -3.00
N CYS A 273 -10.00 15.59 -2.37
CA CYS A 273 -11.32 15.09 -2.75
C CYS A 273 -12.39 16.19 -2.67
N ALA A 274 -12.40 17.03 -1.64
CA ALA A 274 -13.35 18.13 -1.52
C ALA A 274 -13.20 19.13 -2.67
N ILE A 275 -11.98 19.48 -3.07
CA ILE A 275 -11.78 20.48 -4.15
C ILE A 275 -12.11 19.89 -5.52
N TYR A 276 -11.64 18.68 -5.80
CA TYR A 276 -11.63 18.12 -7.16
C TYR A 276 -12.73 17.07 -7.43
N ALA A 277 -13.47 16.66 -6.39
CA ALA A 277 -14.69 15.86 -6.50
C ALA A 277 -15.80 16.49 -5.62
N PRO A 278 -16.27 17.71 -5.99
CA PRO A 278 -17.17 18.46 -5.14
C PRO A 278 -18.50 17.74 -4.91
N ILE A 279 -18.93 17.72 -3.66
CA ILE A 279 -20.17 17.06 -3.20
C ILE A 279 -21.42 17.77 -3.74
N PHE A 280 -21.31 19.06 -4.08
CA PHE A 280 -22.40 19.87 -4.58
C PHE A 280 -22.30 20.05 -6.09
N VAL A 281 -23.43 19.89 -6.78
CA VAL A 281 -23.56 20.19 -8.20
C VAL A 281 -23.23 21.68 -8.44
N GLY A 282 -22.20 21.95 -9.25
CA GLY A 282 -21.71 23.31 -9.51
C GLY A 282 -20.58 23.80 -8.60
N GLY A 283 -20.07 22.95 -7.69
CA GLY A 283 -18.89 23.23 -6.88
C GLY A 283 -19.12 24.12 -5.65
N TYR A 284 -18.04 24.45 -4.94
CA TYR A 284 -18.08 25.24 -3.70
C TYR A 284 -18.08 26.75 -3.94
N THR A 285 -17.92 27.25 -5.17
CA THR A 285 -17.91 28.70 -5.45
C THR A 285 -19.26 29.38 -5.25
N ASN A 286 -20.34 28.60 -5.13
CA ASN A 286 -21.70 29.08 -4.90
C ASN A 286 -22.22 28.74 -3.48
N VAL A 287 -21.40 28.78 -2.42
CA VAL A 287 -21.79 28.34 -1.06
C VAL A 287 -23.10 28.99 -0.57
N VAL A 288 -23.29 30.30 -0.79
CA VAL A 288 -24.50 31.01 -0.35
C VAL A 288 -25.73 30.57 -1.14
N TRP A 289 -25.58 30.40 -2.46
CA TRP A 289 -26.66 29.94 -3.34
C TRP A 289 -27.00 28.45 -3.13
N ASN A 290 -25.98 27.64 -2.87
CA ASN A 290 -26.12 26.23 -2.54
C ASN A 290 -26.72 26.03 -1.15
N ALA A 291 -26.41 26.88 -0.16
CA ALA A 291 -27.05 26.86 1.15
C ALA A 291 -28.54 27.21 1.07
N ILE A 292 -28.91 28.21 0.26
CA ILE A 292 -30.32 28.54 -0.01
C ILE A 292 -31.01 27.37 -0.70
N ARG A 293 -30.42 26.78 -1.74
CA ARG A 293 -31.02 25.64 -2.44
C ARG A 293 -31.03 24.33 -1.62
N PHE A 294 -30.08 24.11 -0.72
CA PHE A 294 -30.01 22.93 0.16
C PHE A 294 -31.20 22.88 1.12
N ALA A 295 -31.74 24.04 1.52
CA ALA A 295 -33.00 24.13 2.25
C ALA A 295 -34.22 23.64 1.42
N PHE A 296 -34.09 23.54 0.09
CA PHE A 296 -35.18 23.21 -0.85
C PHE A 296 -35.04 21.86 -1.57
N GLY A 297 -34.00 21.04 -1.32
CA GLY A 297 -34.03 19.64 -1.76
C GLY A 297 -32.69 18.89 -1.83
N LEU A 298 -32.76 17.56 -1.73
CA LEU A 298 -31.64 16.61 -1.85
C LEU A 298 -31.07 16.48 -3.28
N ASN A 299 -31.71 17.08 -4.28
CA ASN A 299 -31.32 16.99 -5.71
C ASN A 299 -30.06 17.80 -6.07
N LEU A 300 -29.45 18.50 -5.12
CA LEU A 300 -28.22 19.29 -5.33
C LEU A 300 -26.96 18.56 -4.93
N LEU A 301 -27.13 17.41 -4.28
CA LEU A 301 -26.05 16.51 -3.94
C LEU A 301 -25.65 15.73 -5.19
N ASP A 302 -24.38 15.86 -5.55
CA ASP A 302 -23.79 14.99 -6.55
C ASP A 302 -23.44 13.65 -5.88
N TRP A 303 -24.42 12.75 -5.87
CA TRP A 303 -24.27 11.41 -5.27
C TRP A 303 -23.11 10.62 -5.90
N ALA A 304 -22.78 10.87 -7.16
CA ALA A 304 -21.63 10.22 -7.80
C ALA A 304 -20.33 10.70 -7.16
N ASN A 305 -20.16 12.02 -6.98
CA ASN A 305 -18.98 12.55 -6.27
C ASN A 305 -18.97 12.18 -4.80
N ILE A 306 -20.11 12.19 -4.09
CA ILE A 306 -20.17 11.72 -2.68
C ILE A 306 -19.67 10.28 -2.56
N MET A 307 -20.19 9.38 -3.41
CA MET A 307 -19.75 8.00 -3.41
C MET A 307 -18.28 7.89 -3.78
N ARG A 308 -17.80 8.67 -4.75
CA ARG A 308 -16.39 8.70 -5.15
C ARG A 308 -15.47 9.15 -4.01
N VAL A 309 -15.84 10.19 -3.27
CA VAL A 309 -15.10 10.68 -2.10
C VAL A 309 -15.13 9.63 -0.98
N GLY A 310 -16.29 9.06 -0.67
CA GLY A 310 -16.41 8.01 0.35
C GLY A 310 -15.57 6.77 0.01
N ILE A 311 -15.55 6.39 -1.27
CA ILE A 311 -14.74 5.28 -1.78
C ILE A 311 -13.25 5.62 -1.73
N SER A 312 -12.84 6.82 -2.13
CA SER A 312 -11.43 7.24 -2.10
C SER A 312 -10.88 7.26 -0.68
N LEU A 313 -11.63 7.87 0.25
CA LEU A 313 -11.19 8.03 1.64
C LEU A 313 -11.26 6.72 2.43
N PHE A 314 -12.34 5.95 2.31
CA PHE A 314 -12.55 4.80 3.20
C PHE A 314 -12.51 3.46 2.49
N GLY A 315 -12.85 3.43 1.20
CA GLY A 315 -12.92 2.19 0.42
C GLY A 315 -11.58 1.47 0.39
N PHE A 316 -10.49 2.19 0.11
CA PHE A 316 -9.16 1.58 0.01
C PHE A 316 -8.73 0.95 1.33
N ALA A 317 -8.77 1.71 2.43
CA ALA A 317 -8.46 1.22 3.78
C ALA A 317 -9.38 0.08 4.23
N PHE A 318 -10.68 0.14 3.92
CA PHE A 318 -11.63 -0.93 4.21
C PHE A 318 -11.27 -2.23 3.49
N VAL A 319 -10.98 -2.16 2.18
CA VAL A 319 -10.62 -3.34 1.39
C VAL A 319 -9.29 -3.90 1.84
N VAL A 320 -8.28 -3.08 2.19
CA VAL A 320 -7.03 -3.57 2.79
C VAL A 320 -7.30 -4.30 4.10
N LYS A 321 -8.11 -3.73 5.00
CA LYS A 321 -8.50 -4.39 6.26
C LYS A 321 -9.17 -5.75 6.01
N ARG A 322 -10.03 -5.84 4.99
CA ARG A 322 -10.66 -7.11 4.59
C ARG A 322 -9.66 -8.08 3.99
N PHE A 323 -8.77 -7.63 3.11
CA PHE A 323 -7.70 -8.42 2.54
C PHE A 323 -6.83 -9.06 3.63
N VAL A 324 -6.40 -8.28 4.62
CA VAL A 324 -5.58 -8.80 5.73
C VAL A 324 -6.36 -9.84 6.55
N LYS A 325 -7.65 -9.60 6.84
CA LYS A 325 -8.50 -10.57 7.53
C LYS A 325 -8.65 -11.87 6.74
N ILE A 326 -9.01 -11.78 5.46
CA ILE A 326 -9.19 -12.95 4.57
C ILE A 326 -7.88 -13.72 4.43
N ARG A 327 -6.74 -13.03 4.33
CA ARG A 327 -5.41 -13.64 4.27
C ARG A 327 -5.09 -14.39 5.56
N ARG A 328 -5.41 -13.82 6.72
CA ARG A 328 -5.25 -14.51 8.01
C ARG A 328 -6.13 -15.76 8.10
N GLU A 329 -7.40 -15.67 7.72
CA GLU A 329 -8.31 -16.82 7.66
C GLU A 329 -7.77 -17.92 6.74
N TYR A 330 -7.32 -17.55 5.54
CA TYR A 330 -6.68 -18.49 4.61
C TYR A 330 -5.48 -19.20 5.25
N LEU A 331 -4.59 -18.48 5.92
CA LEU A 331 -3.40 -19.06 6.54
C LEU A 331 -3.75 -20.00 7.71
N LEU A 332 -4.79 -19.70 8.48
CA LEU A 332 -5.31 -20.57 9.54
C LEU A 332 -5.94 -21.84 8.93
N LEU A 333 -6.86 -21.67 7.98
CA LEU A 333 -7.59 -22.77 7.35
C LEU A 333 -6.69 -23.69 6.54
N SER A 334 -5.59 -23.17 5.96
CA SER A 334 -4.61 -23.97 5.24
C SER A 334 -3.59 -24.68 6.14
N GLY A 335 -3.68 -24.52 7.47
CA GLY A 335 -2.73 -25.13 8.42
C GLY A 335 -1.31 -24.52 8.33
N LYS A 336 -1.16 -23.36 7.67
CA LYS A 336 0.13 -22.67 7.47
C LYS A 336 0.55 -21.79 8.66
N ILE A 337 -0.33 -21.63 9.65
CA ILE A 337 -0.03 -21.07 10.97
C ILE A 337 -0.29 -22.20 11.96
N ILE A 338 0.78 -22.83 12.45
CA ILE A 338 0.71 -23.69 13.63
C ILE A 338 0.74 -22.74 14.81
N SER A 339 -0.32 -22.74 15.62
CA SER A 339 -0.45 -21.95 16.85
C SER A 339 0.65 -22.26 17.84
#